data_AF-A0A941GGZ8-F1
#
_entry.id   AF-A0A941GGZ8-F1
#
_cell.length_a   1.000
_cell.length_b   1.000
_cell.length_c   1.000
_cell.angle_alpha   90.00
_cell.angle_beta   90.00
_cell.angle_gamma   90.00
#
_symmetry.space_group_name_H-M   'P 1'
#
loop_
_entity.id
_entity.type
_entity.pdbx_description
1 polymer ?
#
loop_
_entity_poly.entity_id
_entity_poly.type
_entity_poly.pdbx_seq_one_letter_code
_entity_poly.pdbx_strand_id
1 'polypeptide(L)'
;MTQDEKLLLAVVLESAQANISKPSFDTWFKDILIKVQNNILTIYAPNEFAMDWLEERYKDNIVEWVNKTGSWITDINFSHYECYKQV
;
A
#
# COMPACT_ATOMS: atom_id res chain seq x y z
N MET A 1 9.77 -11.09 2.42
CA MET A 1 9.17 -9.94 3.14
C MET A 1 10.09 -9.56 4.29
N THR A 2 10.70 -8.37 4.23
CA THR A 2 11.62 -7.83 5.24
C THR A 2 10.86 -7.34 6.48
N GLN A 3 11.58 -6.99 7.55
CA GLN A 3 10.97 -6.42 8.76
C GLN A 3 10.34 -5.05 8.49
N ASP A 4 11.00 -4.22 7.67
CA ASP A 4 10.52 -2.89 7.31
C ASP A 4 9.24 -2.95 6.47
N GLU A 5 9.15 -3.90 5.52
CA GLU A 5 7.95 -4.12 4.72
C GLU A 5 6.74 -4.50 5.60
N LYS A 6 6.96 -5.34 6.61
CA LYS A 6 5.92 -5.70 7.59
C LYS A 6 5.45 -4.49 8.38
N LEU A 7 6.39 -3.65 8.83
CA LEU A 7 6.07 -2.45 9.61
C LEU A 7 5.27 -1.45 8.77
N LEU A 8 5.71 -1.18 7.54
CA LEU A 8 5.02 -0.26 6.63
C LEU A 8 3.63 -0.76 6.25
N LEU A 9 3.47 -2.06 6.01
CA LEU A 9 2.16 -2.66 5.76
C LEU A 9 1.22 -2.50 6.96
N ALA A 10 1.70 -2.76 8.18
CA ALA A 10 0.92 -2.57 9.39
C ALA A 10 0.45 -1.12 9.54
N VAL A 11 1.36 -0.15 9.35
CA VAL A 11 1.05 1.28 9.41
C VAL A 11 -0.03 1.68 8.40
N VAL A 12 0.09 1.22 7.15
CA VAL A 12 -0.90 1.52 6.10
C VAL A 12 -2.26 0.92 6.46
N LEU A 13 -2.31 -0.34 6.91
CA LEU A 13 -3.55 -1.01 7.26
C LEU A 13 -4.23 -0.40 8.50
N GLU A 14 -3.46 -0.08 9.54
CA GLU A 14 -3.96 0.57 10.76
C GLU A 14 -4.49 1.98 10.47
N SER A 15 -3.73 2.76 9.69
CA SER A 15 -4.14 4.10 9.29
C SER A 15 -5.38 4.06 8.39
N ALA A 16 -5.46 3.10 7.46
CA ALA A 16 -6.64 2.88 6.66
C ALA A 16 -7.85 2.55 7.55
N GLN A 17 -7.75 1.57 8.45
CA GLN A 17 -8.84 1.19 9.37
C GLN A 17 -9.35 2.35 10.23
N ALA A 18 -8.45 3.26 10.64
CA ALA A 18 -8.82 4.42 11.46
C ALA A 18 -9.49 5.54 10.65
N ASN A 19 -9.17 5.69 9.36
CA ASN A 19 -9.58 6.85 8.55
C ASN A 19 -10.64 6.53 7.49
N ILE A 20 -10.92 5.26 7.19
CA ILE A 20 -11.88 4.87 6.15
C ILE A 20 -12.98 3.95 6.68
N SER A 21 -14.13 3.93 5.99
CA SER A 21 -15.23 3.05 6.39
C SER A 21 -14.86 1.57 6.26
N LYS A 22 -15.41 0.73 7.14
CA LYS A 22 -15.18 -0.72 7.11
C LYS A 22 -15.44 -1.36 5.72
N PRO A 23 -16.54 -1.05 5.01
CA PRO A 23 -16.75 -1.56 3.66
C PRO A 23 -15.66 -1.13 2.65
N SER A 24 -15.22 0.13 2.73
CA SER A 24 -14.13 0.63 1.87
C SER A 24 -12.81 -0.08 2.16
N PHE A 25 -12.48 -0.27 3.44
CA PHE A 25 -11.29 -1.01 3.86
C PHE A 25 -11.31 -2.46 3.36
N ASP A 26 -12.41 -3.16 3.61
CA ASP A 26 -12.58 -4.56 3.23
C ASP A 26 -12.46 -4.75 1.71
N THR A 27 -12.82 -3.74 0.91
CA THR A 27 -12.76 -3.77 -0.56
C THR A 27 -11.37 -3.44 -1.11
N TRP A 28 -10.73 -2.38 -0.60
CA TRP A 28 -9.53 -1.81 -1.25
C TRP A 28 -8.22 -2.17 -0.55
N PHE A 29 -8.23 -2.39 0.77
CA PHE A 29 -7.01 -2.50 1.59
C PHE A 29 -6.77 -3.89 2.18
N LYS A 30 -7.83 -4.70 2.36
CA LYS A 30 -7.75 -5.97 3.10
C LYS A 30 -6.70 -6.93 2.56
N ASP A 31 -6.63 -7.06 1.23
CA ASP A 31 -5.76 -7.99 0.55
C ASP A 31 -4.72 -7.24 -0.27
N ILE A 32 -4.03 -6.27 0.33
CA ILE A 32 -2.86 -5.61 -0.29
C ILE A 32 -1.56 -6.20 0.25
N LEU A 33 -0.54 -6.21 -0.60
CA LEU A 33 0.83 -6.51 -0.21
C LEU A 33 1.73 -5.32 -0.50
N ILE A 34 2.88 -5.26 0.17
CA ILE A 34 3.83 -4.18 0.00
C ILE A 34 5.23 -4.75 -0.21
N LYS A 35 5.99 -4.09 -1.09
CA LYS A 35 7.42 -4.36 -1.29
C LYS A 35 8.19 -3.05 -1.32
N VAL A 36 9.40 -3.06 -0.77
CA VAL A 36 10.30 -1.91 -0.83
C VAL A 36 11.51 -2.27 -1.68
N GLN A 37 11.76 -1.47 -2.72
CA GLN A 37 12.95 -1.61 -3.57
C GLN A 37 13.50 -0.23 -3.89
N ASN A 38 14.79 0.00 -3.65
CA ASN A 38 15.47 1.27 -3.96
C ASN A 38 14.73 2.53 -3.45
N ASN A 39 14.24 2.50 -2.21
CA ASN A 39 13.49 3.60 -1.59
C ASN A 39 12.10 3.83 -2.19
N ILE A 40 11.63 2.93 -3.05
CA ILE A 40 10.31 2.99 -3.65
C ILE A 40 9.43 1.93 -2.98
N LEU A 41 8.31 2.38 -2.45
CA LEU A 41 7.26 1.50 -1.90
C LEU A 41 6.33 1.10 -3.03
N THR A 42 6.19 -0.19 -3.31
CA THR A 42 5.20 -0.70 -4.26
C THR A 42 4.08 -1.39 -3.51
N ILE A 43 2.85 -0.93 -3.73
CA ILE A 43 1.62 -1.54 -3.20
C ILE A 43 1.04 -2.45 -4.26
N TYR A 44 0.86 -3.72 -3.91
CA TYR A 44 0.27 -4.74 -4.77
C TYR A 44 -1.18 -4.97 -4.38
N ALA A 45 -2.08 -4.67 -5.32
CA ALA A 45 -3.52 -4.87 -5.19
C ALA A 45 -3.95 -6.21 -5.81
N PRO A 46 -5.13 -6.74 -5.44
CA PRO A 46 -5.62 -8.02 -5.95
C PRO A 46 -5.96 -8.03 -7.44
N ASN A 47 -6.27 -6.88 -8.02
CA ASN A 47 -6.60 -6.71 -9.43
C ASN A 47 -6.31 -5.26 -9.87
N GLU A 48 -6.36 -5.02 -11.18
CA GLU A 48 -6.11 -3.71 -11.81
C GLU A 48 -7.09 -2.64 -11.30
N PHE A 49 -8.38 -2.93 -11.16
CA PHE A 49 -9.35 -1.96 -10.64
C PHE A 49 -9.04 -1.50 -9.21
N ALA A 50 -8.62 -2.41 -8.35
CA ALA A 50 -8.22 -2.08 -6.99
C ALA A 50 -6.92 -1.28 -6.96
N MET A 51 -5.98 -1.59 -7.86
CA MET A 51 -4.74 -0.82 -8.04
C MET A 51 -5.06 0.62 -8.46
N ASP A 52 -5.82 0.81 -9.54
CA ASP A 52 -6.21 2.12 -10.04
C ASP A 52 -6.95 2.92 -8.97
N TRP A 53 -7.88 2.27 -8.27
CA TRP A 53 -8.66 2.95 -7.22
C TRP A 53 -7.80 3.39 -6.04
N LEU A 54 -6.84 2.56 -5.62
CA LEU A 54 -5.87 2.91 -4.58
C LEU A 54 -4.98 4.09 -5.01
N GLU A 55 -4.50 4.06 -6.25
CA GLU A 55 -3.68 5.13 -6.81
C GLU A 55 -4.45 6.45 -6.93
N GLU A 56 -5.66 6.43 -7.48
CA GLU A 56 -6.45 7.65 -7.69
C GLU A 56 -7.00 8.27 -6.41
N ARG A 57 -7.39 7.43 -5.43
CA ARG A 57 -8.13 7.91 -4.25
C ARG A 57 -7.33 7.95 -2.97
N TYR A 58 -6.31 7.10 -2.85
CA TYR A 58 -5.63 6.86 -1.57
C TYR A 58 -4.12 7.10 -1.62
N LYS A 59 -3.53 7.40 -2.79
CA LYS A 59 -2.10 7.69 -2.91
C LYS A 59 -1.64 8.76 -1.94
N ASP A 60 -2.32 9.91 -1.91
CA ASP A 60 -1.96 11.01 -1.02
C ASP A 60 -2.06 10.62 0.46
N ASN A 61 -3.10 9.88 0.84
CA ASN A 61 -3.26 9.41 2.22
C ASN A 61 -2.17 8.42 2.60
N ILE A 62 -1.85 7.47 1.73
CA ILE A 62 -0.82 6.47 1.96
C ILE A 62 0.56 7.13 2.08
N VAL A 63 0.88 8.09 1.21
CA VAL A 63 2.11 8.90 1.31
C VAL A 63 2.18 9.60 2.66
N GLU A 64 1.09 10.22 3.10
CA GLU A 64 1.01 10.89 4.40
C GLU A 64 1.26 9.92 5.57
N TRP A 65 0.58 8.77 5.57
CA TRP A 65 0.70 7.76 6.63
C TRP A 65 2.11 7.17 6.71
N VAL A 66 2.73 6.88 5.57
CA VAL A 66 4.11 6.37 5.52
C VAL A 66 5.09 7.44 5.98
N ASN A 67 4.95 8.69 5.54
CA ASN A 67 5.85 9.78 5.93
C ASN A 67 5.80 10.10 7.43
N LYS A 68 4.64 9.95 8.08
CA LYS A 68 4.49 10.14 9.53
C LYS A 68 5.38 9.21 10.36
N THR A 69 5.80 8.09 9.81
CA THR A 69 6.71 7.15 10.49
C THR A 69 8.19 7.55 10.42
N GLY A 70 8.52 8.64 9.71
CA GLY A 70 9.91 9.03 9.43
C GLY A 70 10.57 8.11 8.41
N SER A 71 9.78 7.51 7.52
CA SER A 71 10.27 6.55 6.53
C SER A 71 11.19 7.21 5.50
N TRP A 72 12.15 6.44 5.01
CA TRP A 72 13.13 6.83 3.97
C TRP A 72 12.61 6.63 2.54
N ILE A 73 11.32 6.32 2.41
CA ILE A 73 10.64 6.12 1.13
C ILE A 73 10.56 7.44 0.38
N THR A 74 11.00 7.44 -0.87
CA THR A 74 11.02 8.60 -1.75
C THR A 74 9.81 8.65 -2.67
N ASP A 75 9.25 7.49 -3.01
CA ASP A 75 8.14 7.38 -3.95
C ASP A 75 7.25 6.17 -3.65
N ILE A 76 6.00 6.24 -4.09
CA ILE A 76 5.00 5.17 -3.93
C ILE A 76 4.37 4.82 -5.27
N ASN A 77 4.53 3.56 -5.65
CA ASN A 77 3.97 2.96 -6.86
C ASN A 77 2.87 1.95 -6.52
N PHE A 78 2.03 1.69 -7.51
CA PHE A 78 0.96 0.71 -7.43
C PHE A 78 1.16 -0.34 -8.51
N SER A 79 0.83 -1.59 -8.18
CA SER A 79 0.86 -2.73 -9.10
C SER A 79 -0.23 -3.72 -8.70
N HIS A 80 -0.55 -4.68 -9.56
CA HIS A 80 -1.45 -5.79 -9.24
C HIS A 80 -0.68 -7.12 -9.22
N TYR A 81 -1.25 -8.14 -8.58
CA TYR A 81 -0.58 -9.43 -8.37
C TYR A 81 -0.07 -10.15 -9.62
N GLU A 82 -0.57 -9.85 -10.82
CA GLU A 82 -0.10 -10.54 -12.02
C GLU A 82 1.37 -10.21 -12.35
N CYS A 83 1.89 -9.10 -11.83
CA CYS A 83 3.32 -8.76 -11.90
C CYS A 83 4.17 -9.49 -10.81
N TYR A 84 3.54 -10.05 -9.77
CA TYR A 84 4.23 -10.77 -8.67
C TYR A 84 4.62 -12.21 -9.04
N LYS A 85 4.06 -12.78 -10.12
CA LYS A 85 4.28 -14.18 -10.54
C LYS A 85 5.30 -14.39 -11.67
N GLN A 86 6.02 -13.35 -12.10
CA GLN A 86 7.02 -13.45 -13.19
C GLN A 86 8.49 -13.48 -12.71
N VAL A 87 8.76 -14.06 -11.53
CA VAL A 87 10.14 -14.42 -11.12
C VAL A 87 10.17 -15.83 -10.54
#